data_AF-A0A927BWB7-F1
#
_entry.id   AF-A0A927BWB7-F1
#
_cell.length_a   1.000
_cell.length_b   1.000
_cell.length_c   1.000
_cell.angle_alpha   90.00
_cell.angle_beta   90.00
_cell.angle_gamma   90.00
#
_symmetry.space_group_name_H-M   'P 1'
#
loop_
_entity.id
_entity.type
_entity.pdbx_description
1 polymer ?
#
loop_
_entity_poly.entity_id
_entity_poly.type
_entity_poly.pdbx_seq_one_letter_code
_entity_poly.pdbx_strand_id
1 'polypeptide(L)'
;MDAMDRIEVEGTLSGFRDRMAKVALFDPLFELQRKKQTDASGRPIAMMELGLLALLFFFEQKLMRNPRAGVKELAAYLLRTMNGRLQTDAAQCEELAREIIHVFRPASGRKRAFSFFDWESGEAQVTHTSILRANAFDAKTNTQFYALDEDGLELVFATKEFYSEFQLSIHQLVLRKQLEKGEFQGALRQINEMRVDVETLQERMQKLAHEIKRSIVSEETLKRYSALLEDIHIRLQRENEEFDELRQFVKDTMTRLYASANAVNRERAYPLILRIAGELERVHGEHSSLLQQGMELKNQALHAARESLYYTGLSAFNFDQDVAGLLLGTPLPLEAMKGVVAPFTGLEQLRSWSPLTLFAEQNIQGAGEQEPRDEGFLEADAEADGQPFVRRRSALFKDVMAYLIAQLDEQPELELAELVGRIGASGDSRWLELRSFYDFWLILHQRSPVRALSVDEREEETGLEDVFALLGSRVLAVRECAGVVETGARYQIQNMTVKREDGPDGLQL
;
A
#
# COMPACT_ATOMS: atom_id res chain seq x y z
N MET A 1 41.81 -13.37 -2.84
CA MET A 1 41.30 -12.50 -1.76
C MET A 1 42.42 -11.57 -1.32
N ASP A 2 43.11 -10.99 -2.30
CA ASP A 2 44.26 -10.11 -2.14
C ASP A 2 44.21 -9.14 -3.32
N ALA A 3 44.56 -7.88 -3.06
CA ALA A 3 44.40 -6.69 -3.92
C ALA A 3 43.02 -6.01 -3.87
N MET A 4 42.60 -5.57 -2.68
CA MET A 4 41.94 -4.27 -2.60
C MET A 4 43.08 -3.24 -2.60
N ASP A 5 43.17 -2.40 -3.63
CA ASP A 5 44.30 -1.47 -3.79
C ASP A 5 44.38 -0.52 -2.58
N ARG A 6 45.58 -0.05 -2.19
CA ARG A 6 45.73 0.88 -1.04
C ARG A 6 44.82 2.12 -1.17
N ILE A 7 44.59 2.57 -2.40
CA ILE A 7 43.71 3.68 -2.74
C ILE A 7 42.23 3.33 -2.50
N GLU A 8 41.84 2.08 -2.74
CA GLU A 8 40.48 1.59 -2.44
C GLU A 8 40.26 1.49 -0.94
N VAL A 9 41.27 1.02 -0.18
CA VAL A 9 41.22 0.98 1.29
C VAL A 9 41.09 2.39 1.88
N GLU A 10 41.93 3.33 1.44
CA GLU A 10 41.80 4.75 1.85
C GLU A 10 40.45 5.34 1.45
N GLY A 11 39.91 4.97 0.29
CA GLY A 11 38.56 5.33 -0.14
C GLY A 11 37.46 4.80 0.78
N THR A 12 37.58 3.57 1.30
CA THR A 12 36.60 2.98 2.23
C THR A 12 36.63 3.62 3.62
N LEU A 13 37.80 4.12 4.04
CA LEU A 13 37.98 4.79 5.33
C LEU A 13 37.58 6.27 5.29
N SER A 14 37.43 6.86 4.10
CA SER A 14 37.06 8.26 3.96
C SER A 14 35.70 8.57 4.60
N GLY A 15 35.69 9.52 5.54
CA GLY A 15 34.48 9.93 6.24
C GLY A 15 34.01 8.94 7.31
N PHE A 16 34.90 8.07 7.79
CA PHE A 16 34.59 7.10 8.85
C PHE A 16 34.12 7.80 10.14
N ARG A 17 34.79 8.90 10.51
CA ARG A 17 34.38 9.77 11.62
C ARG A 17 32.92 10.23 11.51
N ASP A 18 32.52 10.72 10.33
CA ASP A 18 31.17 11.26 10.12
C ASP A 18 30.11 10.15 10.18
N ARG A 19 30.43 8.95 9.69
CA ARG A 19 29.57 7.77 9.83
C ARG A 19 29.41 7.36 11.29
N MET A 20 30.50 7.36 12.05
CA MET A 20 30.46 7.06 13.48
C MET A 20 29.70 8.13 14.28
N ALA A 21 29.75 9.40 13.86
CA ALA A 21 28.91 10.46 14.43
C ALA A 21 27.41 10.16 14.23
N LYS A 22 27.00 9.66 13.05
CA LYS A 22 25.62 9.22 12.80
C LYS A 22 25.22 8.02 13.64
N VAL A 23 26.10 7.03 13.81
CA VAL A 23 25.85 5.89 14.71
C VAL A 23 25.67 6.34 16.16
N ALA A 24 26.45 7.34 16.60
CA ALA A 24 26.37 7.90 17.94
C ALA A 24 24.99 8.53 18.26
N LEU A 25 24.20 8.91 17.26
CA LEU A 25 22.84 9.43 17.45
C LEU A 25 21.90 8.36 18.05
N PHE A 26 22.13 7.08 17.76
CA PHE A 26 21.29 5.98 18.22
C PHE A 26 21.67 5.46 19.62
N ASP A 27 22.84 5.83 20.15
CA ASP A 27 23.32 5.38 21.46
C ASP A 27 22.32 5.63 22.62
N PRO A 28 21.61 6.78 22.72
CA PRO A 28 20.59 7.00 23.75
C PRO A 28 19.43 6.00 23.67
N LEU A 29 19.03 5.55 22.46
CA LEU A 29 17.98 4.54 22.29
C LEU A 29 18.45 3.16 22.76
N PHE A 30 19.70 2.79 22.48
CA PHE A 30 20.30 1.55 23.00
C PHE A 30 20.51 1.60 24.52
N GLU A 31 20.77 2.77 25.10
CA GLU A 31 20.75 2.95 26.55
C GLU A 31 19.36 2.70 27.13
N LEU A 32 18.31 3.23 26.52
CA LEU A 32 16.93 2.94 26.92
C LEU A 32 16.62 1.44 26.79
N GLN A 33 17.04 0.78 25.73
CA GLN A 33 16.86 -0.67 25.55
C GLN A 33 17.49 -1.49 26.68
N ARG A 34 18.65 -1.06 27.20
CA ARG A 34 19.35 -1.73 28.31
C ARG A 34 18.64 -1.55 29.66
N LYS A 35 17.76 -0.55 29.80
CA LYS A 35 16.99 -0.31 31.02
C LYS A 35 15.83 -1.30 31.10
N LYS A 36 15.84 -2.15 32.12
CA LYS A 36 14.73 -3.05 32.43
C LYS A 36 13.75 -2.35 33.36
N GLN A 37 12.59 -1.96 32.84
CA GLN A 37 11.46 -1.49 33.62
C GLN A 37 10.27 -2.44 33.49
N THR A 38 9.44 -2.50 34.52
CA THR A 38 8.24 -3.34 34.52
C THR A 38 7.00 -2.50 34.83
N ASP A 39 5.91 -2.85 34.17
CA ASP A 39 4.57 -2.34 34.45
C ASP A 39 4.06 -2.77 35.84
N ALA A 40 2.99 -2.16 36.34
CA ALA A 40 2.34 -2.56 37.59
C ALA A 40 1.90 -4.04 37.59
N SER A 41 1.67 -4.61 36.41
CA SER A 41 1.35 -6.02 36.17
C SER A 41 2.58 -6.96 36.10
N GLY A 42 3.80 -6.43 36.25
CA GLY A 42 5.06 -7.19 36.16
C GLY A 42 5.54 -7.50 34.73
N ARG A 43 4.88 -6.95 33.70
CA ARG A 43 5.32 -7.09 32.29
C ARG A 43 6.49 -6.15 31.99
N PRO A 44 7.50 -6.58 31.21
CA PRO A 44 8.59 -5.70 30.81
C PRO A 44 8.09 -4.59 29.89
N ILE A 45 8.51 -3.36 30.17
CA ILE A 45 8.22 -2.19 29.34
C ILE A 45 9.32 -2.04 28.30
N ALA A 46 8.91 -1.88 27.04
CA ALA A 46 9.79 -1.70 25.90
C ALA A 46 10.30 -0.25 25.85
N MET A 47 11.35 0.04 26.61
CA MET A 47 11.84 1.40 26.87
C MET A 47 12.41 2.10 25.63
N MET A 48 13.00 1.35 24.70
CA MET A 48 13.56 1.90 23.46
C MET A 48 12.45 2.46 22.56
N GLU A 49 11.35 1.72 22.46
CA GLU A 49 10.15 2.03 21.70
C GLU A 49 9.43 3.25 22.30
N LEU A 50 9.35 3.33 23.63
CA LEU A 50 8.86 4.53 24.31
C LEU A 50 9.78 5.73 24.09
N GLY A 51 11.10 5.50 24.02
CA GLY A 51 12.09 6.51 23.65
C GLY A 51 11.83 7.09 22.26
N LEU A 52 11.61 6.23 21.26
CA LEU A 52 11.28 6.65 19.90
C LEU A 52 9.94 7.41 19.85
N LEU A 53 8.91 6.92 20.56
CA LEU A 53 7.63 7.62 20.69
C LEU A 53 7.79 9.02 21.31
N ALA A 54 8.66 9.17 22.31
CA ALA A 54 8.94 10.48 22.89
C ALA A 54 9.63 11.43 21.89
N LEU A 55 10.54 10.94 21.05
CA LEU A 55 11.14 11.74 19.97
C LEU A 55 10.09 12.21 18.96
N LEU A 56 9.18 11.32 18.54
CA LEU A 56 8.06 11.67 17.67
C LEU A 56 7.14 12.72 18.31
N PHE A 57 6.85 12.59 19.62
CA PHE A 57 6.11 13.60 20.36
C PHE A 57 6.80 14.98 20.29
N PHE A 58 8.10 15.06 20.60
CA PHE A 58 8.82 16.34 20.54
C PHE A 58 8.92 16.90 19.11
N PHE A 59 8.96 16.03 18.10
CA PHE A 59 8.91 16.42 16.68
C PHE A 59 7.57 17.07 16.33
N GLU A 60 6.46 16.44 16.70
CA GLU A 60 5.12 17.00 16.50
C GLU A 60 4.92 18.33 17.25
N GLN A 61 5.39 18.43 18.50
CA GLN A 61 5.31 19.70 19.24
C GLN A 61 6.12 20.83 18.55
N LYS A 62 7.27 20.49 17.96
CA LYS A 62 8.08 21.44 17.19
C LYS A 62 7.38 21.86 15.90
N LEU A 63 6.72 20.93 15.20
CA LEU A 63 5.94 21.20 13.98
C LEU A 63 4.75 22.13 14.28
N MET A 64 4.02 21.86 15.36
CA MET A 64 2.90 22.67 15.86
C MET A 64 3.34 23.98 16.52
N ARG A 65 4.65 24.27 16.56
CA ARG A 65 5.25 25.46 17.20
C ARG A 65 4.82 25.61 18.66
N ASN A 66 4.59 24.51 19.37
CA ASN A 66 4.21 24.52 20.78
C ASN A 66 5.47 24.53 21.66
N PRO A 67 5.73 25.60 22.44
CA PRO A 67 6.91 25.67 23.30
C PRO A 67 6.76 24.90 24.61
N ARG A 68 5.57 24.38 24.94
CA ARG A 68 5.24 23.72 26.21
C ARG A 68 5.32 22.19 26.12
N ALA A 69 6.48 21.67 25.74
CA ALA A 69 6.73 20.22 25.70
C ALA A 69 7.62 19.82 26.89
N GLY A 70 7.03 19.33 27.97
CA GLY A 70 7.72 18.97 29.22
C GLY A 70 7.43 17.55 29.65
N VAL A 71 7.85 17.20 30.87
CA VAL A 71 7.66 15.85 31.45
C VAL A 71 6.17 15.52 31.55
N LYS A 72 5.34 16.48 31.98
CA LYS A 72 3.90 16.26 32.18
C LYS A 72 3.16 16.02 30.87
N GLU A 73 3.48 16.79 29.84
CA GLU A 73 2.85 16.65 28.52
C GLU A 73 3.28 15.35 27.84
N LEU A 74 4.55 14.97 27.96
CA LEU A 74 5.02 13.67 27.48
C LEU A 74 4.36 12.52 28.25
N ALA A 75 4.23 12.62 29.58
CA ALA A 75 3.56 11.60 30.40
C ALA A 75 2.09 11.43 30.01
N ALA A 76 1.37 12.54 29.79
CA ALA A 76 -0.02 12.50 29.33
C ALA A 76 -0.14 11.90 27.92
N TYR A 77 0.80 12.21 27.02
CA TYR A 77 0.86 11.60 25.70
C TYR A 77 1.11 10.08 25.79
N LEU A 78 2.08 9.64 26.60
CA LEU A 78 2.39 8.24 26.81
C LEU A 78 1.18 7.50 27.40
N LEU A 79 0.54 8.05 28.43
CA LEU A 79 -0.67 7.47 29.04
C LEU A 79 -1.78 7.28 27.99
N ARG A 80 -2.06 8.31 27.18
CA ARG A 80 -3.07 8.22 26.10
C ARG A 80 -2.72 7.16 25.05
N THR A 81 -1.43 7.02 24.74
CA THR A 81 -0.95 6.10 23.69
C THR A 81 -0.90 4.65 24.18
N MET A 82 -0.66 4.45 25.48
CA MET A 82 -0.58 3.14 26.12
C MET A 82 -1.94 2.64 26.65
N ASN A 83 -2.96 3.51 26.74
CA ASN A 83 -4.29 3.18 27.25
C ASN A 83 -4.84 1.87 26.64
N GLY A 84 -5.11 0.90 27.51
CA GLY A 84 -5.64 -0.42 27.14
C GLY A 84 -4.61 -1.49 26.77
N ARG A 85 -3.32 -1.13 26.60
CA ARG A 85 -2.23 -2.07 26.23
C ARG A 85 -1.29 -2.42 27.39
N LEU A 86 -1.05 -1.47 28.29
CA LEU A 86 -0.25 -1.62 29.52
C LEU A 86 -1.06 -1.08 30.71
N GLN A 87 -0.88 -1.66 31.90
CA GLN A 87 -1.54 -1.20 33.14
C GLN A 87 -0.68 -0.18 33.89
N THR A 88 -0.31 0.90 33.21
CA THR A 88 0.50 1.97 33.78
C THR A 88 -0.36 3.06 34.39
N ASP A 89 -0.07 3.47 35.63
CA ASP A 89 -0.69 4.64 36.27
C ASP A 89 -0.08 5.95 35.77
N ALA A 90 -0.78 7.07 35.97
CA ALA A 90 -0.31 8.41 35.62
C ALA A 90 1.04 8.75 36.29
N ALA A 91 1.24 8.31 37.54
CA ALA A 91 2.51 8.50 38.25
C ALA A 91 3.67 7.73 37.59
N GLN A 92 3.42 6.50 37.14
CA GLN A 92 4.42 5.68 36.45
C GLN A 92 4.76 6.26 35.07
N CYS A 93 3.78 6.81 34.35
CA CYS A 93 4.01 7.51 33.08
C CYS A 93 4.87 8.76 33.27
N GLU A 94 4.73 9.48 34.39
CA GLU A 94 5.58 10.64 34.70
C GLU A 94 7.03 10.22 34.99
N GLU A 95 7.23 9.11 35.70
CA GLU A 95 8.54 8.52 35.95
C GLU A 95 9.21 8.08 34.64
N LEU A 96 8.49 7.35 33.79
CA LEU A 96 8.93 6.95 32.45
C LEU A 96 9.34 8.16 31.60
N ALA A 97 8.49 9.19 31.54
CA ALA A 97 8.77 10.41 30.78
C ALA A 97 10.03 11.11 31.30
N ARG A 98 10.20 11.19 32.62
CA ARG A 98 11.39 11.81 33.24
C ARG A 98 12.66 11.02 32.93
N GLU A 99 12.60 9.70 32.97
CA GLU A 99 13.73 8.85 32.62
C GLU A 99 14.13 8.96 31.15
N ILE A 100 13.17 8.96 30.24
CA ILE A 100 13.42 9.11 28.80
C ILE A 100 14.07 10.47 28.52
N ILE A 101 13.52 11.55 29.09
CA ILE A 101 14.09 12.90 28.95
C ILE A 101 15.49 12.96 29.55
N HIS A 102 15.74 12.31 30.70
CA HIS A 102 17.07 12.28 31.31
C HIS A 102 18.11 11.55 30.43
N VAL A 103 17.72 10.48 29.73
CA VAL A 103 18.62 9.79 28.80
C VAL A 103 18.92 10.65 27.57
N PHE A 104 17.92 11.33 27.00
CA PHE A 104 18.12 12.22 25.86
C PHE A 104 18.83 13.53 26.21
N ARG A 105 18.69 14.00 27.46
CA ARG A 105 19.35 15.19 27.98
C ARG A 105 19.73 14.98 29.45
N PRO A 106 20.97 14.57 29.72
CA PRO A 106 21.47 14.44 31.09
C PRO A 106 21.35 15.74 31.89
N ALA A 107 21.05 15.63 33.19
CA ALA A 107 20.87 16.79 34.07
C ALA A 107 22.10 17.72 34.18
N SER A 108 23.28 17.24 33.78
CA SER A 108 24.52 18.02 33.75
C SER A 108 24.54 19.09 32.65
N GLY A 109 23.60 19.03 31.68
CA GLY A 109 23.56 19.93 30.52
C GLY A 109 24.73 19.78 29.55
N ARG A 110 25.64 18.83 29.78
CA ARG A 110 26.75 18.53 28.88
C ARG A 110 26.26 17.66 27.72
N LYS A 111 26.74 17.95 26.52
CA LYS A 111 26.52 17.09 25.35
C LYS A 111 27.04 15.68 25.65
N ARG A 112 26.33 14.66 25.18
CA ARG A 112 26.70 13.26 25.40
C ARG A 112 27.97 12.96 24.61
N ALA A 113 28.97 12.38 25.27
CA ALA A 113 30.22 11.99 24.64
C ALA A 113 30.14 10.53 24.18
N PHE A 114 30.43 10.27 22.91
CA PHE A 114 30.54 8.94 22.32
C PHE A 114 31.96 8.72 21.82
N SER A 115 32.69 7.81 22.47
CA SER A 115 34.07 7.48 22.13
C SER A 115 34.13 6.32 21.15
N PHE A 116 34.91 6.48 20.08
CA PHE A 116 35.14 5.43 19.09
C PHE A 116 36.57 5.50 18.55
N PHE A 117 37.04 4.41 17.95
CA PHE A 117 38.33 4.38 17.26
C PHE A 117 38.12 4.77 15.80
N ASP A 118 38.74 5.87 15.36
CA ASP A 118 38.66 6.33 13.99
C ASP A 118 39.75 5.67 13.16
N TRP A 119 39.36 4.76 12.26
CA TRP A 119 40.28 4.04 11.40
C TRP A 119 40.90 4.92 10.29
N GLU A 120 40.32 6.09 10.01
CA GLU A 120 40.89 7.05 9.05
C GLU A 120 42.11 7.78 9.63
N SER A 121 42.06 8.14 10.92
CA SER A 121 43.16 8.82 11.62
C SER A 121 44.04 7.90 12.47
N GLY A 122 43.56 6.69 12.80
CA GLY A 122 44.25 5.72 13.66
C GLY A 122 44.21 6.05 15.16
N GLU A 123 43.33 6.96 15.58
CA GLU A 123 43.24 7.45 16.96
C GLU A 123 41.84 7.29 17.58
N ALA A 124 41.78 7.24 18.90
CA ALA A 124 40.51 7.28 19.63
C ALA A 124 39.95 8.71 19.61
N GLN A 125 38.71 8.87 19.14
CA GLN A 125 38.02 10.14 19.03
C GLN A 125 36.73 10.13 19.84
N VAL A 126 36.23 11.33 20.14
CA VAL A 126 34.99 11.53 20.89
C VAL A 126 34.10 12.51 20.14
N THR A 127 32.91 12.04 19.75
CA THR A 127 31.85 12.89 19.19
C THR A 127 30.87 13.27 20.28
N HIS A 128 30.33 14.48 20.19
CA HIS A 128 29.36 15.00 21.15
C HIS A 128 27.98 15.14 20.51
N THR A 129 26.96 14.49 21.07
CA THR A 129 25.58 14.54 20.57
C THR A 129 24.62 15.19 21.57
N SER A 130 23.61 15.88 21.06
CA SER A 130 22.58 16.60 21.83
C SER A 130 21.20 16.35 21.22
N ILE A 131 20.39 15.46 21.82
CA ILE A 131 19.09 15.11 21.25
C ILE A 131 18.02 16.16 21.59
N LEU A 132 17.99 16.63 22.85
CA LEU A 132 17.06 17.65 23.32
C LEU A 132 17.80 18.86 23.89
N ARG A 133 17.26 20.05 23.62
CA ARG A 133 17.70 21.32 24.22
C ARG A 133 16.64 21.91 25.15
N ALA A 134 17.06 22.76 26.09
CA ALA A 134 16.11 23.59 26.86
C ALA A 134 15.39 24.55 25.91
N ASN A 135 14.08 24.73 26.11
CA ASN A 135 13.29 25.70 25.35
C ASN A 135 12.74 26.81 26.25
N ALA A 136 11.72 26.51 27.06
CA ALA A 136 11.10 27.44 27.99
C ALA A 136 11.23 26.93 29.43
N PHE A 137 11.20 27.84 30.40
CA PHE A 137 11.17 27.53 31.83
C PHE A 137 10.05 28.32 32.49
N ASP A 138 9.16 27.64 33.21
CA ASP A 138 8.14 28.28 34.02
C ASP A 138 8.57 28.32 35.49
N ALA A 139 8.97 29.52 35.94
CA ALA A 139 9.41 29.77 37.30
C ALA A 139 8.30 29.58 38.36
N LYS A 140 7.02 29.64 37.97
CA LYS A 140 5.90 29.48 38.93
C LYS A 140 5.65 28.03 39.30
N THR A 141 5.84 27.12 38.34
CA THR A 141 5.63 25.68 38.52
C THR A 141 6.94 24.89 38.61
N ASN A 142 8.09 25.58 38.51
CA ASN A 142 9.43 25.01 38.43
C ASN A 142 9.52 23.93 37.33
N THR A 143 8.85 24.13 36.19
CA THR A 143 8.82 23.18 35.09
C THR A 143 9.73 23.62 33.95
N GLN A 144 10.55 22.67 33.49
CA GLN A 144 11.43 22.83 32.34
C GLN A 144 10.78 22.20 31.11
N PHE A 145 10.72 22.98 30.02
CA PHE A 145 10.30 22.51 28.71
C PHE A 145 11.51 22.26 27.81
N TYR A 146 11.36 21.30 26.90
CA TYR A 146 12.40 20.80 26.01
C TYR A 146 11.95 20.89 24.55
N ALA A 147 12.91 20.96 23.64
CA ALA A 147 12.67 20.87 22.21
C ALA A 147 13.76 20.01 21.55
N LEU A 148 13.44 19.39 20.41
CA LEU A 148 14.45 18.69 19.61
C LEU A 148 15.53 19.66 19.15
N ASP A 149 16.78 19.27 19.42
CA ASP A 149 17.97 19.90 18.85
C ASP A 149 18.22 19.38 17.42
N GLU A 150 19.29 19.83 16.77
CA GLU A 150 19.65 19.39 15.40
C GLU A 150 19.92 17.88 15.32
N ASP A 151 20.75 17.33 16.20
CA ASP A 151 21.05 15.89 16.23
C ASP A 151 19.81 15.03 16.52
N GLY A 152 18.88 15.55 17.34
CA GLY A 152 17.60 14.89 17.62
C GLY A 152 16.66 14.89 16.42
N LEU A 153 16.68 15.94 15.59
CA LEU A 153 15.97 15.96 14.31
C LEU A 153 16.58 14.96 13.33
N GLU A 154 17.91 14.91 13.23
CA GLU A 154 18.61 13.97 12.36
C GLU A 154 18.26 12.52 12.73
N LEU A 155 18.23 12.20 14.03
CA LEU A 155 17.79 10.89 14.50
C LEU A 155 16.35 10.57 14.08
N VAL A 156 15.41 11.51 14.27
CA VAL A 156 14.00 11.31 13.85
C VAL A 156 13.89 11.10 12.34
N PHE A 157 14.62 11.88 11.54
CA PHE A 157 14.63 11.73 10.09
C PHE A 157 15.30 10.44 9.62
N ALA A 158 16.32 9.95 10.33
CA ALA A 158 16.90 8.64 10.04
C ALA A 158 15.92 7.49 10.34
N THR A 159 15.01 7.67 11.30
CA THR A 159 13.98 6.66 11.65
C THR A 159 12.70 6.78 10.83
N LYS A 160 12.46 7.92 10.19
CA LYS A 160 11.30 8.14 9.32
C LYS A 160 11.70 7.87 7.88
N GLU A 161 10.80 7.33 7.07
CA GLU A 161 11.07 7.00 5.66
C GLU A 161 11.43 8.22 4.78
N PHE A 162 11.42 9.45 5.32
CA PHE A 162 11.86 10.66 4.62
C PHE A 162 13.24 10.53 3.98
N TYR A 163 14.21 9.85 4.61
CA TYR A 163 15.51 9.66 3.94
C TYR A 163 15.36 8.84 2.66
N SER A 164 14.54 7.78 2.68
CA SER A 164 14.24 6.95 1.50
C SER A 164 13.37 7.65 0.45
N GLU A 165 12.51 8.60 0.85
CA GLU A 165 11.64 9.36 -0.06
C GLU A 165 12.37 10.48 -0.80
N PHE A 166 13.46 11.01 -0.24
CA PHE A 166 14.22 12.12 -0.80
C PHE A 166 15.63 11.74 -1.22
N GLN A 167 15.99 10.46 -1.30
CA GLN A 167 17.35 10.04 -1.67
C GLN A 167 17.75 10.68 -3.00
N LEU A 168 16.90 10.54 -4.03
CA LEU A 168 17.20 11.08 -5.35
C LEU A 168 17.31 12.60 -5.34
N SER A 169 16.38 13.32 -4.69
CA SER A 169 16.45 14.77 -4.55
C SER A 169 17.75 15.23 -3.85
N ILE A 170 18.22 14.48 -2.85
CA ILE A 170 19.50 14.74 -2.18
C ILE A 170 20.68 14.47 -3.13
N HIS A 171 20.69 13.34 -3.84
CA HIS A 171 21.71 13.03 -4.85
C HIS A 171 21.77 14.13 -5.92
N GLN A 172 20.62 14.60 -6.38
CA GLN A 172 20.48 15.69 -7.34
C GLN A 172 21.15 16.98 -6.83
N LEU A 173 20.86 17.38 -5.59
CA LEU A 173 21.43 18.58 -4.97
C LEU A 173 22.95 18.48 -4.81
N VAL A 174 23.45 17.34 -4.31
CA VAL A 174 24.88 17.10 -4.12
C VAL A 174 25.60 17.10 -5.47
N LEU A 175 25.04 16.43 -6.48
CA LEU A 175 25.61 16.38 -7.82
C LEU A 175 25.66 17.77 -8.45
N ARG A 176 24.58 18.56 -8.34
CA ARG A 176 24.56 19.96 -8.78
C ARG A 176 25.68 20.76 -8.13
N LYS A 177 25.84 20.64 -6.80
CA LYS A 177 26.85 21.39 -6.06
C LYS A 177 28.29 20.99 -6.43
N GLN A 178 28.55 19.70 -6.62
CA GLN A 178 29.86 19.19 -7.04
C GLN A 178 30.22 19.65 -8.45
N LEU A 179 29.26 19.61 -9.38
CA LEU A 179 29.45 20.09 -10.74
C LEU A 179 29.68 21.61 -10.81
N GLU A 180 28.98 22.41 -10.01
CA GLU A 180 29.22 23.86 -9.88
C GLU A 180 30.64 24.19 -9.41
N LYS A 181 31.17 23.40 -8.46
CA LYS A 181 32.53 23.56 -7.93
C LYS A 181 33.62 23.00 -8.85
N GLY A 182 33.26 22.26 -9.90
CA GLY A 182 34.20 21.54 -10.76
C GLY A 182 34.77 20.26 -10.13
N GLU A 183 34.14 19.72 -9.09
CA GLU A 183 34.53 18.49 -8.39
C GLU A 183 33.98 17.24 -9.11
N PHE A 184 34.45 16.99 -10.34
CA PHE A 184 33.90 15.94 -11.21
C PHE A 184 34.09 14.50 -10.67
N GLN A 185 35.16 14.24 -9.91
CA GLN A 185 35.36 12.93 -9.29
C GLN A 185 34.35 12.66 -8.16
N GLY A 186 34.00 13.70 -7.38
CA GLY A 186 32.94 13.61 -6.38
C GLY A 186 31.58 13.37 -7.04
N ALA A 187 31.30 14.08 -8.14
CA ALA A 187 30.10 13.90 -8.94
C ALA A 187 29.95 12.47 -9.49
N LEU A 188 31.04 11.87 -9.97
CA LEU A 188 31.03 10.49 -10.43
C LEU A 188 30.77 9.50 -9.27
N ARG A 189 31.30 9.77 -8.08
CA ARG A 189 31.00 8.96 -6.89
C ARG A 189 29.52 9.04 -6.53
N GLN A 190 28.93 10.24 -6.58
CA GLN A 190 27.51 10.44 -6.29
C GLN A 190 26.59 9.64 -7.23
N ILE A 191 26.94 9.59 -8.53
CA ILE A 191 26.19 8.78 -9.52
C ILE A 191 26.36 7.29 -9.24
N ASN A 192 27.54 6.85 -8.82
CA ASN A 192 27.72 5.45 -8.43
C ASN A 192 26.91 5.08 -7.19
N GLU A 193 26.77 5.98 -6.21
CA GLU A 193 25.87 5.78 -5.07
C GLU A 193 24.42 5.67 -5.52
N MET A 194 23.96 6.56 -6.41
CA MET A 194 22.61 6.46 -7.01
C MET A 194 22.39 5.11 -7.70
N ARG A 195 23.41 4.59 -8.40
CA ARG A 195 23.31 3.27 -9.04
C ARG A 195 23.06 2.17 -8.03
N VAL A 196 23.82 2.17 -6.93
CA VAL A 196 23.64 1.18 -5.86
C VAL A 196 22.23 1.27 -5.27
N ASP A 197 21.71 2.48 -5.09
CA ASP A 197 20.34 2.66 -4.59
C ASP A 197 19.30 2.07 -5.57
N VAL A 198 19.46 2.30 -6.88
CA VAL A 198 18.60 1.69 -7.93
C VAL A 198 18.72 0.16 -7.93
N GLU A 199 19.93 -0.39 -7.82
CA GLU A 199 20.17 -1.84 -7.72
C GLU A 199 19.47 -2.44 -6.48
N THR A 200 19.55 -1.78 -5.32
CA THR A 200 18.87 -2.26 -4.10
C THR A 200 17.35 -2.20 -4.22
N LEU A 201 16.82 -1.19 -4.91
CA LEU A 201 15.39 -1.07 -5.18
C LEU A 201 14.91 -2.18 -6.11
N GLN A 202 15.71 -2.51 -7.13
CA GLN A 202 15.45 -3.65 -8.02
C GLN A 202 15.37 -4.97 -7.25
N GLU A 203 16.34 -5.25 -6.38
CA GLU A 203 16.33 -6.46 -5.55
C GLU A 203 15.10 -6.51 -4.64
N ARG A 204 14.71 -5.38 -4.06
CA ARG A 204 13.52 -5.27 -3.21
C ARG A 204 12.24 -5.56 -4.00
N MET A 205 12.12 -5.03 -5.22
CA MET A 205 10.99 -5.30 -6.11
C MET A 205 10.92 -6.78 -6.52
N GLN A 206 12.05 -7.42 -6.80
CA GLN A 206 12.08 -8.85 -7.10
C GLN A 206 11.64 -9.72 -5.92
N LYS A 207 12.11 -9.39 -4.70
CA LYS A 207 11.66 -10.06 -3.47
C LYS A 207 10.16 -9.89 -3.27
N LEU A 208 9.66 -8.66 -3.42
CA LEU A 208 8.23 -8.36 -3.32
C LEU A 208 7.41 -9.13 -4.36
N ALA A 209 7.87 -9.20 -5.60
CA ALA A 209 7.21 -9.97 -6.65
C ALA A 209 7.11 -11.47 -6.30
N HIS A 210 8.17 -12.04 -5.70
CA HIS A 210 8.17 -13.43 -5.26
C HIS A 210 7.26 -13.66 -4.04
N GLU A 211 7.24 -12.72 -3.10
CA GLU A 211 6.33 -12.74 -1.95
C GLU A 211 4.87 -12.70 -2.38
N ILE A 212 4.52 -11.80 -3.31
CA ILE A 212 3.18 -11.73 -3.88
C ILE A 212 2.82 -13.10 -4.45
N LYS A 213 3.61 -13.64 -5.38
CA LYS A 213 3.35 -14.95 -5.99
C LYS A 213 3.19 -16.10 -4.98
N ARG A 214 3.85 -16.05 -3.81
CA ARG A 214 3.81 -17.13 -2.81
C ARG A 214 2.74 -16.93 -1.74
N SER A 215 2.36 -15.69 -1.42
CA SER A 215 1.68 -15.34 -0.17
C SER A 215 0.22 -14.91 -0.33
N ILE A 216 -0.36 -14.96 -1.54
CA ILE A 216 -1.77 -14.58 -1.73
C ILE A 216 -2.67 -15.71 -1.24
N VAL A 217 -2.96 -15.67 0.07
CA VAL A 217 -3.93 -16.57 0.71
C VAL A 217 -5.19 -15.79 1.11
N SER A 218 -5.11 -14.45 1.24
CA SER A 218 -6.24 -13.61 1.66
C SER A 218 -6.34 -12.29 0.91
N GLU A 219 -7.56 -11.77 0.81
CA GLU A 219 -7.87 -10.47 0.20
C GLU A 219 -7.21 -9.30 0.97
N GLU A 220 -7.07 -9.40 2.28
CA GLU A 220 -6.40 -8.39 3.11
C GLU A 220 -4.91 -8.27 2.77
N THR A 221 -4.23 -9.40 2.54
CA THR A 221 -2.82 -9.39 2.09
C THR A 221 -2.66 -8.79 0.70
N LEU A 222 -3.61 -9.06 -0.20
CA LEU A 222 -3.63 -8.48 -1.55
C LEU A 222 -3.78 -6.96 -1.49
N LYS A 223 -4.73 -6.44 -0.70
CA LYS A 223 -4.92 -4.99 -0.51
C LYS A 223 -3.67 -4.31 0.03
N ARG A 224 -3.00 -4.93 1.00
CA ARG A 224 -1.74 -4.41 1.56
C ARG A 224 -0.62 -4.35 0.52
N TYR A 225 -0.45 -5.40 -0.28
CA TYR A 225 0.56 -5.42 -1.35
C TYR A 225 0.22 -4.42 -2.46
N SER A 226 -1.07 -4.25 -2.79
CA SER A 226 -1.54 -3.26 -3.75
C SER A 226 -1.18 -1.84 -3.31
N ALA A 227 -1.47 -1.47 -2.06
CA ALA A 227 -1.12 -0.15 -1.53
C ALA A 227 0.40 0.09 -1.56
N LEU A 228 1.18 -0.91 -1.18
CA LEU A 228 2.65 -0.83 -1.22
C LEU A 228 3.17 -0.63 -2.65
N LEU A 229 2.66 -1.38 -3.62
CA LEU A 229 3.04 -1.21 -5.03
C LEU A 229 2.63 0.15 -5.60
N GLU A 230 1.47 0.68 -5.19
CA GLU A 230 1.03 2.02 -5.57
C GLU A 230 2.01 3.08 -5.06
N ASP A 231 2.39 3.01 -3.78
CA ASP A 231 3.32 3.94 -3.15
C ASP A 231 4.71 3.89 -3.82
N ILE A 232 5.18 2.69 -4.20
CA ILE A 232 6.43 2.54 -4.96
C ILE A 232 6.30 3.16 -6.35
N HIS A 233 5.19 2.93 -7.05
CA HIS A 233 4.97 3.45 -8.39
C HIS A 233 4.94 4.99 -8.42
N ILE A 234 4.16 5.61 -7.52
CA ILE A 234 4.08 7.07 -7.41
C ILE A 234 5.45 7.68 -7.11
N ARG A 235 6.23 7.02 -6.24
CA ARG A 235 7.59 7.46 -5.90
C ARG A 235 8.54 7.38 -7.09
N LEU A 236 8.59 6.23 -7.76
CA LEU A 236 9.41 6.03 -8.96
C LEU A 236 9.05 7.02 -10.06
N GLN A 237 7.77 7.35 -10.23
CA GLN A 237 7.33 8.33 -11.22
C GLN A 237 7.88 9.74 -10.91
N ARG A 238 7.77 10.19 -9.66
CA ARG A 238 8.33 11.49 -9.24
C ARG A 238 9.85 11.52 -9.41
N GLU A 239 10.53 10.44 -9.02
CA GLU A 239 11.97 10.31 -9.18
C GLU A 239 12.40 10.38 -10.65
N ASN A 240 11.62 9.80 -11.57
CA ASN A 240 11.91 9.86 -13.00
C ASN A 240 11.88 11.31 -13.53
N GLU A 241 10.97 12.15 -13.02
CA GLU A 241 10.94 13.59 -13.34
C GLU A 241 12.20 14.30 -12.81
N GLU A 242 12.65 13.99 -11.59
CA GLU A 242 13.88 14.56 -11.01
C GLU A 242 15.14 14.15 -11.79
N PHE A 243 15.16 12.93 -12.33
CA PHE A 243 16.23 12.45 -13.22
C PHE A 243 16.32 13.25 -14.51
N ASP A 244 15.18 13.57 -15.14
CA ASP A 244 15.16 14.36 -16.37
C ASP A 244 15.69 15.78 -16.13
N GLU A 245 15.35 16.40 -15.01
CA GLU A 245 15.96 17.68 -14.60
C GLU A 245 17.48 17.57 -14.42
N LEU A 246 17.95 16.48 -13.83
CA LEU A 246 19.37 16.24 -13.61
C LEU A 246 20.13 16.07 -14.94
N ARG A 247 19.53 15.35 -15.89
CA ARG A 247 20.06 15.19 -17.25
C ARG A 247 20.15 16.53 -17.95
N GLN A 248 19.12 17.37 -17.83
CA GLN A 248 19.17 18.73 -18.38
C GLN A 248 20.30 19.55 -17.77
N PHE A 249 20.46 19.51 -16.44
CA PHE A 249 21.52 20.23 -15.75
C PHE A 249 22.94 19.79 -16.19
N VAL A 250 23.17 18.49 -16.39
CA VAL A 250 24.45 17.97 -16.89
C VAL A 250 24.71 18.45 -18.33
N LYS A 251 23.70 18.43 -19.20
CA LYS A 251 23.79 18.96 -20.57
C LYS A 251 24.12 20.46 -20.59
N ASP A 252 23.48 21.24 -19.73
CA ASP A 252 23.74 22.69 -19.61
C ASP A 252 25.15 22.95 -19.10
N THR A 253 25.63 22.14 -18.15
CA THR A 253 27.00 22.23 -17.63
C THR A 253 28.04 21.87 -18.70
N MET A 254 27.77 20.84 -19.49
CA MET A 254 28.59 20.47 -20.65
C MET A 254 28.67 21.62 -21.67
N THR A 255 27.53 22.23 -22.00
CA THR A 255 27.45 23.38 -22.93
C THR A 255 28.21 24.60 -22.41
N ARG A 256 28.08 24.92 -21.11
CA ARG A 256 28.82 26.01 -20.46
C ARG A 256 30.33 25.80 -20.52
N LEU A 257 30.81 24.57 -20.34
CA LEU A 257 32.23 24.27 -20.40
C LEU A 257 32.79 24.32 -21.82
N TYR A 258 32.00 23.92 -22.81
CA TYR A 258 32.35 24.11 -24.22
C TYR A 258 32.53 25.58 -24.59
N ALA A 259 31.66 26.46 -24.09
CA ALA A 259 31.71 27.90 -24.32
C ALA A 259 32.85 28.60 -23.54
N SER A 260 33.43 27.95 -22.53
CA SER A 260 34.47 28.56 -21.68
C SER A 260 35.82 28.72 -22.41
N ALA A 261 36.46 29.90 -22.28
CA ALA A 261 37.68 30.25 -23.02
C ALA A 261 38.96 29.50 -22.57
N ASN A 262 38.95 28.82 -21.42
CA ASN A 262 40.14 28.19 -20.82
C ASN A 262 40.39 26.78 -21.37
N ALA A 263 41.23 26.66 -22.40
CA ALA A 263 41.54 25.39 -23.08
C ALA A 263 42.08 24.28 -22.13
N VAL A 264 42.94 24.65 -21.17
CA VAL A 264 43.60 23.69 -20.25
C VAL A 264 42.62 23.02 -19.28
N ASN A 265 41.63 23.76 -18.76
CA ASN A 265 40.58 23.18 -17.92
C ASN A 265 39.58 22.37 -18.76
N ARG A 266 39.35 22.76 -20.02
CA ARG A 266 38.43 22.06 -20.93
C ARG A 266 38.92 20.64 -21.24
N GLU A 267 40.20 20.47 -21.56
CA GLU A 267 40.77 19.14 -21.90
C GLU A 267 40.68 18.13 -20.75
N ARG A 268 40.79 18.58 -19.49
CA ARG A 268 40.71 17.69 -18.31
C ARG A 268 39.29 17.45 -17.82
N ALA A 269 38.44 18.47 -17.84
CA ALA A 269 37.07 18.38 -17.32
C ALA A 269 36.12 17.69 -18.30
N TYR A 270 36.32 17.88 -19.61
CA TYR A 270 35.39 17.40 -20.63
C TYR A 270 35.23 15.86 -20.67
N PRO A 271 36.31 15.04 -20.61
CA PRO A 271 36.17 13.59 -20.55
C PRO A 271 35.45 13.11 -19.29
N LEU A 272 35.65 13.78 -18.16
CA LEU A 272 35.00 13.42 -16.90
C LEU A 272 33.49 13.70 -16.94
N ILE A 273 33.07 14.80 -17.57
CA ILE A 273 31.65 15.13 -17.72
C ILE A 273 30.96 14.23 -18.72
N LEU A 274 31.63 13.86 -19.80
CA LEU A 274 31.12 12.82 -20.71
C LEU A 274 30.88 11.51 -19.96
N ARG A 275 31.79 11.13 -19.08
CA ARG A 275 31.63 9.93 -18.25
C ARG A 275 30.47 10.08 -17.26
N ILE A 276 30.34 11.22 -16.60
CA ILE A 276 29.21 11.55 -15.71
C ILE A 276 27.88 11.47 -16.48
N ALA A 277 27.80 12.05 -17.68
CA ALA A 277 26.62 11.99 -18.51
C ALA A 277 26.26 10.56 -18.92
N GLY A 278 27.25 9.76 -19.32
CA GLY A 278 27.06 8.36 -19.68
C GLY A 278 26.61 7.47 -18.50
N GLU A 279 27.22 7.62 -17.33
CA GLU A 279 26.79 6.86 -16.14
C GLU A 279 25.41 7.33 -15.64
N LEU A 280 25.12 8.63 -15.67
CA LEU A 280 23.80 9.15 -15.31
C LEU A 280 22.72 8.60 -16.26
N GLU A 281 23.01 8.53 -17.56
CA GLU A 281 22.10 7.95 -18.55
C GLU A 281 21.82 6.48 -18.28
N ARG A 282 22.85 5.73 -17.88
CA ARG A 282 22.71 4.32 -17.53
C ARG A 282 21.85 4.12 -16.28
N VAL A 283 22.13 4.88 -15.22
CA VAL A 283 21.34 4.84 -13.97
C VAL A 283 19.89 5.23 -14.23
N HIS A 284 19.66 6.26 -15.05
CA HIS A 284 18.31 6.65 -15.44
C HIS A 284 17.61 5.53 -16.23
N GLY A 285 18.27 4.90 -17.20
CA GLY A 285 17.69 3.79 -17.94
C GLY A 285 17.36 2.57 -17.07
N GLU A 286 18.23 2.25 -16.11
CA GLU A 286 17.97 1.21 -15.09
C GLU A 286 16.75 1.58 -14.23
N HIS A 287 16.65 2.84 -13.78
CA HIS A 287 15.50 3.35 -13.00
C HIS A 287 14.19 3.37 -13.79
N SER A 288 14.19 3.86 -15.03
CA SER A 288 12.99 3.84 -15.91
C SER A 288 12.56 2.40 -16.21
N SER A 289 13.50 1.46 -16.33
CA SER A 289 13.16 0.03 -16.44
C SER A 289 12.48 -0.49 -15.19
N LEU A 290 12.89 -0.06 -13.99
CA LEU A 290 12.19 -0.40 -12.74
C LEU A 290 10.79 0.20 -12.67
N LEU A 291 10.59 1.42 -13.14
CA LEU A 291 9.26 2.03 -13.23
C LEU A 291 8.33 1.17 -14.10
N GLN A 292 8.81 0.72 -15.26
CA GLN A 292 8.06 -0.17 -16.14
C GLN A 292 7.79 -1.53 -15.48
N GLN A 293 8.81 -2.17 -14.91
CA GLN A 293 8.66 -3.45 -14.20
C GLN A 293 7.69 -3.33 -13.01
N GLY A 294 7.67 -2.18 -12.34
CA GLY A 294 6.74 -1.89 -11.24
C GLY A 294 5.30 -1.79 -11.72
N MET A 295 5.07 -1.16 -12.87
CA MET A 295 3.76 -1.11 -13.51
C MET A 295 3.28 -2.50 -13.94
N GLU A 296 4.16 -3.27 -14.57
CA GLU A 296 3.87 -4.66 -14.98
C GLU A 296 3.54 -5.53 -13.76
N LEU A 297 4.30 -5.39 -12.67
CA LEU A 297 4.07 -6.12 -11.43
C LEU A 297 2.72 -5.73 -10.80
N LYS A 298 2.41 -4.43 -10.73
CA LYS A 298 1.12 -3.93 -10.24
C LYS A 298 -0.04 -4.55 -11.04
N ASN A 299 0.01 -4.51 -12.37
CA ASN A 299 -1.08 -5.01 -13.19
C ASN A 299 -1.18 -6.54 -13.18
N GLN A 300 -0.09 -7.23 -13.51
CA GLN A 300 -0.10 -8.69 -13.71
C GLN A 300 -0.15 -9.46 -12.40
N ALA A 301 0.61 -9.04 -11.38
CA ALA A 301 0.65 -9.79 -10.13
C ALA A 301 -0.62 -9.60 -9.31
N LEU A 302 -1.23 -8.41 -9.31
CA LEU A 302 -2.54 -8.22 -8.65
C LEU A 302 -3.65 -8.97 -9.39
N HIS A 303 -3.63 -8.99 -10.72
CA HIS A 303 -4.59 -9.77 -11.50
C HIS A 303 -4.44 -11.28 -11.21
N ALA A 304 -3.24 -11.83 -11.34
CA ALA A 304 -2.96 -13.23 -11.05
C ALA A 304 -3.26 -13.59 -9.59
N ALA A 305 -3.04 -12.66 -8.66
CA ALA A 305 -3.40 -12.83 -7.26
C ALA A 305 -4.91 -12.93 -7.05
N ARG A 306 -5.66 -12.04 -7.70
CA ARG A 306 -7.11 -12.03 -7.64
C ARG A 306 -7.69 -13.31 -8.25
N GLU A 307 -7.17 -13.75 -9.39
CA GLU A 307 -7.51 -15.04 -10.01
C GLU A 307 -7.19 -16.21 -9.07
N SER A 308 -5.99 -16.25 -8.49
CA SER A 308 -5.62 -17.31 -7.54
C SER A 308 -6.58 -17.38 -6.35
N LEU A 309 -7.03 -16.24 -5.80
CA LEU A 309 -8.05 -16.20 -4.75
C LEU A 309 -9.40 -16.73 -5.25
N TYR A 310 -9.83 -16.33 -6.45
CA TYR A 310 -11.05 -16.86 -7.06
C TYR A 310 -10.98 -18.38 -7.25
N TYR A 311 -9.86 -18.91 -7.73
CA TYR A 311 -9.66 -20.35 -7.92
C TYR A 311 -9.45 -21.12 -6.62
N THR A 312 -8.96 -20.49 -5.54
CA THR A 312 -8.83 -21.14 -4.22
C THR A 312 -10.20 -21.45 -3.60
N GLY A 313 -11.21 -20.62 -3.90
CA GLY A 313 -12.61 -20.86 -3.49
C GLY A 313 -13.38 -21.82 -4.40
N LEU A 314 -12.82 -22.16 -5.57
CA LEU A 314 -13.41 -23.12 -6.51
C LEU A 314 -12.75 -24.49 -6.31
N SER A 315 -13.55 -25.54 -6.15
CA SER A 315 -13.02 -26.90 -6.22
C SER A 315 -12.56 -27.17 -7.65
N ALA A 316 -11.29 -26.89 -7.93
CA ALA A 316 -10.68 -27.23 -9.20
C ALA A 316 -10.63 -28.76 -9.33
N PHE A 317 -11.33 -29.28 -10.33
CA PHE A 317 -11.38 -30.69 -10.65
C PHE A 317 -10.17 -31.06 -11.52
N ASN A 318 -9.33 -31.99 -11.07
CA ASN A 318 -8.17 -32.40 -11.86
C ASN A 318 -8.61 -33.45 -12.88
N PHE A 319 -8.78 -33.06 -14.14
CA PHE A 319 -9.30 -33.95 -15.18
C PHE A 319 -8.48 -35.24 -15.35
N ASP A 320 -7.16 -35.16 -15.21
CA ASP A 320 -6.27 -36.30 -15.40
C ASP A 320 -6.40 -37.32 -14.25
N GLN A 321 -6.51 -36.84 -13.01
CA GLN A 321 -6.64 -37.71 -11.84
C GLN A 321 -8.08 -38.20 -11.64
N ASP A 322 -9.04 -37.29 -11.73
CA ASP A 322 -10.40 -37.54 -11.27
C ASP A 322 -11.31 -38.11 -12.37
N VAL A 323 -11.03 -37.84 -13.65
CA VAL A 323 -11.75 -38.43 -14.81
C VAL A 323 -10.90 -39.44 -15.56
N ALA A 324 -9.73 -39.05 -16.08
CA ALA A 324 -8.94 -39.92 -16.93
C ALA A 324 -8.40 -41.14 -16.16
N GLY A 325 -7.91 -40.93 -14.94
CA GLY A 325 -7.47 -41.99 -14.05
C GLY A 325 -8.57 -43.01 -13.72
N LEU A 326 -9.80 -42.55 -13.48
CA LEU A 326 -10.94 -43.41 -13.19
C LEU A 326 -11.40 -44.21 -14.43
N LEU A 327 -11.41 -43.58 -15.60
CA LEU A 327 -11.78 -44.20 -16.87
C LEU A 327 -10.77 -45.25 -17.35
N LEU A 328 -9.48 -44.98 -17.16
CA LEU A 328 -8.39 -45.86 -17.61
C LEU A 328 -8.03 -46.93 -16.57
N GLY A 329 -8.15 -46.63 -15.27
CA GLY A 329 -7.77 -47.52 -14.18
C GLY A 329 -8.79 -48.61 -13.87
N THR A 330 -10.08 -48.30 -13.99
CA THR A 330 -11.18 -49.27 -13.86
C THR A 330 -12.00 -49.27 -15.15
N PRO A 331 -12.09 -50.38 -15.89
CA PRO A 331 -12.90 -50.42 -17.11
C PRO A 331 -14.38 -50.33 -16.71
N LEU A 332 -14.90 -49.10 -16.70
CA LEU A 332 -16.31 -48.83 -16.52
C LEU A 332 -17.09 -49.49 -17.67
N PRO A 333 -18.32 -49.99 -17.42
CA PRO A 333 -19.18 -50.46 -18.48
C PRO A 333 -19.35 -49.39 -19.57
N LEU A 334 -19.40 -49.83 -20.84
CA LEU A 334 -19.40 -48.93 -22.00
C LEU A 334 -20.52 -47.87 -21.97
N GLU A 335 -21.68 -48.20 -21.39
CA GLU A 335 -22.79 -47.27 -21.23
C GLU A 335 -22.51 -46.18 -20.19
N ALA A 336 -21.87 -46.53 -19.07
CA ALA A 336 -21.46 -45.55 -18.06
C ALA A 336 -20.34 -44.63 -18.59
N MET A 337 -19.40 -45.19 -19.36
CA MET A 337 -18.36 -44.40 -20.03
C MET A 337 -18.93 -43.38 -21.01
N LYS A 338 -19.97 -43.75 -21.77
CA LYS A 338 -20.66 -42.80 -22.67
C LYS A 338 -21.24 -41.60 -21.90
N GLY A 339 -21.81 -41.82 -20.72
CA GLY A 339 -22.32 -40.73 -19.87
C GLY A 339 -21.21 -39.78 -19.40
N VAL A 340 -20.05 -40.31 -19.02
CA VAL A 340 -18.90 -39.52 -18.56
C VAL A 340 -18.22 -38.78 -19.71
N VAL A 341 -18.14 -39.38 -20.90
CA VAL A 341 -17.41 -38.84 -22.07
C VAL A 341 -18.29 -37.91 -22.93
N ALA A 342 -19.62 -38.09 -22.92
CA ALA A 342 -20.56 -37.32 -23.74
C ALA A 342 -20.44 -35.78 -23.63
N PRO A 343 -20.19 -35.18 -22.46
CA PRO A 343 -20.00 -33.73 -22.35
C PRO A 343 -18.73 -33.23 -23.06
N PHE A 344 -17.71 -34.09 -23.21
CA PHE A 344 -16.41 -33.76 -23.79
C PHE A 344 -16.33 -34.09 -25.28
N THR A 345 -17.16 -35.01 -25.77
CA THR A 345 -17.32 -35.27 -27.20
C THR A 345 -18.39 -34.34 -27.77
N GLY A 346 -17.98 -33.15 -28.18
CA GLY A 346 -18.85 -32.26 -28.94
C GLY A 346 -19.33 -32.94 -30.23
N LEU A 347 -20.57 -32.65 -30.64
CA LEU A 347 -21.06 -33.01 -31.97
C LEU A 347 -20.16 -32.33 -33.01
N GLU A 348 -19.71 -33.10 -34.00
CA GLU A 348 -18.85 -32.61 -35.08
C GLU A 348 -19.55 -31.44 -35.80
N GLN A 349 -19.11 -30.20 -35.55
CA GLN A 349 -19.65 -29.03 -36.22
C GLN A 349 -19.03 -28.93 -37.61
N LEU A 350 -19.82 -29.23 -38.64
CA LEU A 350 -19.41 -28.96 -40.01
C LEU A 350 -19.27 -27.44 -40.18
N ARG A 351 -18.06 -26.94 -40.42
CA ARG A 351 -17.85 -25.53 -40.79
C ARG A 351 -18.40 -25.29 -42.18
N SER A 352 -19.71 -25.04 -42.28
CA SER A 352 -20.34 -24.56 -43.51
C SER A 352 -20.42 -23.05 -43.49
N TRP A 353 -19.99 -22.41 -44.57
CA TRP A 353 -20.21 -20.99 -44.76
C TRP A 353 -21.72 -20.72 -44.90
N SER A 354 -22.25 -19.84 -44.06
CA SER A 354 -23.67 -19.50 -44.10
C SER A 354 -23.95 -18.57 -45.29
N PRO A 355 -24.92 -18.86 -46.16
CA PRO A 355 -25.33 -17.90 -47.20
C PRO A 355 -25.82 -16.56 -46.63
N LEU A 356 -26.23 -16.55 -45.36
CA LEU A 356 -26.65 -15.33 -44.65
C LEU A 356 -25.51 -14.34 -44.43
N THR A 357 -24.25 -14.78 -44.50
CA THR A 357 -23.08 -13.88 -44.41
C THR A 357 -23.02 -12.89 -45.58
N LEU A 358 -23.70 -13.14 -46.71
CA LEU A 358 -23.82 -12.18 -47.81
C LEU A 358 -24.69 -10.97 -47.48
N PHE A 359 -25.64 -11.16 -46.56
CA PHE A 359 -26.57 -10.12 -46.13
C PHE A 359 -26.13 -9.44 -44.84
N ALA A 360 -25.02 -9.90 -44.24
CA ALA A 360 -24.39 -9.19 -43.14
C ALA A 360 -23.87 -7.84 -43.64
N GLU A 361 -23.91 -6.84 -42.76
CA GLU A 361 -23.42 -5.49 -43.08
C GLU A 361 -21.97 -5.58 -43.56
N GLN A 362 -21.75 -5.25 -44.83
CA GLN A 362 -20.41 -5.17 -45.38
C GLN A 362 -19.84 -3.81 -45.03
N ASN A 363 -18.76 -3.81 -44.24
CA ASN A 363 -18.05 -2.59 -43.93
C ASN A 363 -17.33 -2.09 -45.20
N ILE A 364 -17.93 -1.14 -45.90
CA ILE A 364 -17.31 -0.49 -47.05
C ILE A 364 -16.33 0.54 -46.51
N GLN A 365 -15.06 0.15 -46.36
CA GLN A 365 -13.99 1.09 -46.08
C GLN A 365 -13.76 1.96 -47.34
N GLY A 366 -13.89 3.28 -47.19
CA GLY A 366 -13.50 4.23 -48.22
C GLY A 366 -12.00 4.12 -48.50
N ALA A 367 -11.60 4.19 -49.76
CA ALA A 367 -10.20 4.09 -50.17
C ALA A 367 -9.37 5.25 -49.58
N GLY A 368 -8.75 5.02 -48.42
CA GLY A 368 -7.91 6.01 -47.74
C GLY A 368 -7.59 5.72 -46.27
N GLU A 369 -8.40 4.93 -45.56
CA GLU A 369 -8.14 4.57 -44.17
C GLU A 369 -7.49 3.18 -44.10
N GLN A 370 -6.16 3.15 -44.12
CA GLN A 370 -5.39 2.01 -43.65
C GLN A 370 -5.22 2.15 -42.14
N GLU A 371 -6.17 1.66 -41.36
CA GLU A 371 -5.84 1.23 -40.01
C GLU A 371 -5.07 -0.10 -40.10
N PRO A 372 -3.94 -0.25 -39.38
CA PRO A 372 -3.26 -1.53 -39.28
C PRO A 372 -4.17 -2.50 -38.55
N ARG A 373 -4.49 -3.62 -39.21
CA ARG A 373 -5.13 -4.75 -38.56
C ARG A 373 -4.21 -5.26 -37.45
N ASP A 374 -4.69 -5.23 -36.21
CA ASP A 374 -4.30 -6.24 -35.23
C ASP A 374 -4.82 -7.58 -35.76
N GLU A 375 -3.94 -8.36 -36.38
CA GLU A 375 -4.09 -9.82 -36.45
C GLU A 375 -3.76 -10.43 -35.08
N GLY A 376 -4.33 -9.86 -34.02
CA GLY A 376 -4.49 -10.51 -32.74
C GLY A 376 -5.56 -11.58 -32.88
N PHE A 377 -5.35 -12.72 -32.23
CA PHE A 377 -6.42 -13.69 -32.03
C PHE A 377 -7.68 -12.95 -31.54
N LEU A 378 -8.85 -13.42 -31.98
CA LEU A 378 -10.12 -13.07 -31.34
C LEU A 378 -10.04 -13.52 -29.88
N GLU A 379 -9.50 -12.68 -29.01
CA GLU A 379 -9.86 -12.69 -27.60
C GLU A 379 -11.36 -12.49 -27.60
N ALA A 380 -12.07 -13.47 -27.04
CA ALA A 380 -13.50 -13.34 -26.84
C ALA A 380 -13.71 -12.10 -25.97
N ASP A 381 -14.29 -11.04 -26.55
CA ASP A 381 -14.78 -9.86 -25.83
C ASP A 381 -15.71 -10.33 -24.69
N ALA A 382 -15.14 -10.53 -23.52
CA ALA A 382 -15.86 -10.88 -22.30
C ALA A 382 -16.60 -9.66 -21.72
N GLU A 383 -16.35 -8.45 -22.25
CA GLU A 383 -16.96 -7.20 -21.78
C GLU A 383 -18.39 -6.97 -22.31
N ALA A 384 -18.80 -7.61 -23.41
CA ALA A 384 -20.14 -7.42 -23.97
C ALA A 384 -21.22 -8.32 -23.32
N ASP A 385 -20.84 -9.52 -22.85
CA ASP A 385 -21.82 -10.52 -22.38
C ASP A 385 -22.26 -10.31 -20.91
N GLY A 386 -21.51 -9.50 -20.15
CA GLY A 386 -21.84 -9.14 -18.75
C GLY A 386 -23.00 -8.14 -18.62
N GLN A 387 -23.15 -7.22 -19.57
CA GLN A 387 -24.14 -6.14 -19.51
C GLN A 387 -25.61 -6.62 -19.41
N PRO A 388 -26.10 -7.63 -20.18
CA PRO A 388 -27.48 -8.08 -20.07
C PRO A 388 -27.77 -8.83 -18.76
N PHE A 389 -26.76 -9.44 -18.13
CA PHE A 389 -26.91 -10.12 -16.84
C PHE A 389 -26.94 -9.12 -15.68
N VAL A 390 -26.01 -8.15 -15.67
CA VAL A 390 -25.97 -7.07 -14.65
C VAL A 390 -27.26 -6.25 -14.69
N ARG A 391 -27.76 -5.91 -15.88
CA ARG A 391 -29.05 -5.19 -16.04
C ARG A 391 -30.24 -6.01 -15.55
N ARG A 392 -30.32 -7.30 -15.88
CA ARG A 392 -31.40 -8.18 -15.38
C ARG A 392 -31.37 -8.36 -13.87
N ARG A 393 -30.18 -8.48 -13.29
CA ARG A 393 -29.99 -8.60 -11.84
C ARG A 393 -30.36 -7.30 -11.12
N SER A 394 -29.93 -6.15 -11.64
CA SER A 394 -30.27 -4.83 -11.10
C SER A 394 -31.78 -4.56 -11.12
N ALA A 395 -32.47 -4.92 -12.21
CA ALA A 395 -33.93 -4.82 -12.29
C ALA A 395 -34.62 -5.64 -11.20
N LEU A 396 -34.20 -6.90 -10.99
CA LEU A 396 -34.75 -7.76 -9.95
C LEU A 396 -34.51 -7.20 -8.54
N PHE A 397 -33.32 -6.66 -8.27
CA PHE A 397 -33.03 -6.02 -6.98
C PHE A 397 -33.88 -4.79 -6.72
N LYS A 398 -34.17 -4.01 -7.77
CA LYS A 398 -35.05 -2.86 -7.70
C LYS A 398 -36.47 -3.26 -7.31
N ASP A 399 -37.00 -4.31 -7.93
CA ASP A 399 -38.35 -4.82 -7.66
C ASP A 399 -38.45 -5.38 -6.23
N VAL A 400 -37.46 -6.18 -5.79
CA VAL A 400 -37.41 -6.75 -4.43
C VAL A 400 -37.26 -5.65 -3.38
N MET A 401 -36.43 -4.64 -3.63
CA MET A 401 -36.26 -3.49 -2.72
C MET A 401 -37.55 -2.66 -2.61
N ALA A 402 -38.22 -2.39 -3.74
CA ALA A 402 -39.48 -1.65 -3.73
C ALA A 402 -40.56 -2.40 -2.93
N TYR A 403 -40.63 -3.73 -3.09
CA TYR A 403 -41.53 -4.57 -2.30
C TYR A 403 -41.19 -4.57 -0.81
N LEU A 404 -39.91 -4.69 -0.46
CA LEU A 404 -39.44 -4.62 0.93
C LEU A 404 -39.80 -3.28 1.59
N ILE A 405 -39.60 -2.16 0.89
CA ILE A 405 -39.96 -0.82 1.40
C ILE A 405 -41.47 -0.72 1.63
N ALA A 406 -42.29 -1.21 0.70
CA ALA A 406 -43.75 -1.19 0.85
C ALA A 406 -44.21 -2.00 2.08
N GLN A 407 -43.59 -3.14 2.36
CA GLN A 407 -43.89 -3.94 3.55
C GLN A 407 -43.39 -3.27 4.84
N LEU A 408 -42.24 -2.59 4.79
CA LEU A 408 -41.70 -1.85 5.93
C LEU A 408 -42.46 -0.54 6.24
N ASP A 409 -43.20 0.00 5.27
CA ASP A 409 -44.12 1.11 5.50
C ASP A 409 -45.37 0.67 6.28
N GLU A 410 -45.77 -0.61 6.19
CA GLU A 410 -46.86 -1.19 6.98
C GLU A 410 -46.41 -1.67 8.36
N GLN A 411 -45.19 -2.21 8.49
CA GLN A 411 -44.61 -2.71 9.73
C GLN A 411 -43.14 -2.29 9.87
N PRO A 412 -42.74 -1.59 10.95
CA PRO A 412 -41.38 -1.05 11.09
C PRO A 412 -40.29 -2.11 11.29
N GLU A 413 -40.69 -3.34 11.61
CA GLU A 413 -39.82 -4.51 11.79
C GLU A 413 -40.43 -5.69 11.04
N LEU A 414 -39.62 -6.33 10.20
CA LEU A 414 -40.03 -7.47 9.38
C LEU A 414 -39.00 -8.59 9.44
N GLU A 415 -39.46 -9.81 9.62
CA GLU A 415 -38.62 -11.01 9.58
C GLU A 415 -38.62 -11.62 8.16
N LEU A 416 -37.45 -12.08 7.71
CA LEU A 416 -37.27 -12.67 6.38
C LEU A 416 -38.20 -13.88 6.16
N ALA A 417 -38.40 -14.70 7.20
CA ALA A 417 -39.35 -15.82 7.16
C ALA A 417 -40.79 -15.37 6.85
N GLU A 418 -41.23 -14.24 7.43
CA GLU A 418 -42.56 -13.69 7.16
C GLU A 418 -42.66 -13.14 5.74
N LEU A 419 -41.62 -12.45 5.26
CA LEU A 419 -41.58 -11.92 3.90
C LEU A 419 -41.65 -13.04 2.87
N VAL A 420 -40.87 -14.12 3.06
CA VAL A 420 -40.90 -15.31 2.21
C VAL A 420 -42.29 -15.94 2.21
N GLY A 421 -42.94 -16.05 3.38
CA GLY A 421 -44.31 -16.55 3.49
C GLY A 421 -45.32 -15.69 2.72
N ARG A 422 -45.19 -14.35 2.78
CA ARG A 422 -46.05 -13.41 2.04
C ARG A 422 -45.83 -13.48 0.53
N ILE A 423 -44.58 -13.57 0.07
CA ILE A 423 -44.23 -13.73 -1.36
C ILE A 423 -44.75 -15.07 -1.92
N GLY A 424 -44.68 -16.13 -1.11
CA GLY A 424 -45.26 -17.43 -1.46
C GLY A 424 -46.79 -17.37 -1.63
N ALA A 425 -47.47 -16.56 -0.82
CA ALA A 425 -48.93 -16.38 -0.88
C ALA A 425 -49.39 -15.42 -2.00
N SER A 426 -48.57 -14.45 -2.42
CA SER A 426 -48.90 -13.48 -3.47
C SER A 426 -48.74 -14.01 -4.90
N GLY A 427 -48.17 -15.20 -5.08
CA GLY A 427 -47.99 -15.84 -6.39
C GLY A 427 -46.67 -15.55 -7.10
N ASP A 428 -45.78 -14.75 -6.50
CA ASP A 428 -44.44 -14.42 -7.02
C ASP A 428 -43.37 -15.44 -6.60
N SER A 429 -43.72 -16.73 -6.65
CA SER A 429 -42.81 -17.84 -6.27
C SER A 429 -41.54 -17.93 -7.14
N ARG A 430 -41.46 -17.16 -8.23
CA ARG A 430 -40.30 -17.12 -9.14
C ARG A 430 -39.07 -16.46 -8.51
N TRP A 431 -39.24 -15.48 -7.63
CA TRP A 431 -38.10 -14.82 -6.96
C TRP A 431 -37.38 -15.78 -6.02
N LEU A 432 -38.14 -16.61 -5.31
CA LEU A 432 -37.63 -17.60 -4.36
C LEU A 432 -36.85 -18.75 -5.05
N GLU A 433 -36.98 -18.93 -6.36
CA GLU A 433 -36.20 -19.93 -7.12
C GLU A 433 -34.88 -19.36 -7.67
N LEU A 434 -34.72 -18.04 -7.67
CA LEU A 434 -33.56 -17.36 -8.26
C LEU A 434 -32.47 -17.14 -7.20
N ARG A 435 -31.24 -17.56 -7.53
CA ARG A 435 -30.05 -17.31 -6.68
C ARG A 435 -29.90 -15.83 -6.33
N SER A 436 -30.17 -14.95 -7.30
CA SER A 436 -30.06 -13.50 -7.13
C SER A 436 -30.87 -12.97 -5.93
N PHE A 437 -32.03 -13.56 -5.61
CA PHE A 437 -32.82 -13.12 -4.45
C PHE A 437 -32.04 -13.28 -3.14
N TYR A 438 -31.31 -14.37 -2.96
CA TYR A 438 -30.49 -14.60 -1.76
C TYR A 438 -29.24 -13.73 -1.74
N ASP A 439 -28.62 -13.52 -2.92
CA ASP A 439 -27.48 -12.62 -3.06
C ASP A 439 -27.87 -11.19 -2.61
N PHE A 440 -29.09 -10.74 -2.92
CA PHE A 440 -29.62 -9.44 -2.46
C PHE A 440 -29.68 -9.33 -0.92
N TRP A 441 -30.19 -10.36 -0.24
CA TRP A 441 -30.28 -10.39 1.22
C TRP A 441 -28.91 -10.42 1.90
N LEU A 442 -27.96 -11.15 1.33
CA LEU A 442 -26.57 -11.16 1.80
C LEU A 442 -25.93 -9.78 1.66
N ILE A 443 -26.15 -9.10 0.53
CA ILE A 443 -25.64 -7.74 0.31
C ILE A 443 -26.25 -6.75 1.31
N LEU A 444 -27.56 -6.83 1.58
CA LEU A 444 -28.23 -5.98 2.58
C LEU A 444 -27.68 -6.22 3.99
N HIS A 445 -27.42 -7.47 4.36
CA HIS A 445 -26.84 -7.80 5.66
C HIS A 445 -25.41 -7.24 5.80
N GLN A 446 -24.55 -7.47 4.80
CA GLN A 446 -23.17 -6.99 4.82
C GLN A 446 -23.06 -5.46 4.85
N ARG A 447 -24.04 -4.75 4.28
CA ARG A 447 -24.09 -3.28 4.24
C ARG A 447 -24.95 -2.64 5.34
N SER A 448 -25.37 -3.40 6.35
CA SER A 448 -26.15 -2.89 7.49
C SER A 448 -25.26 -1.98 8.40
N PRO A 449 -25.67 -0.74 8.73
CA PRO A 449 -26.92 -0.07 8.39
C PRO A 449 -26.91 0.49 6.96
N VAL A 450 -27.90 0.08 6.15
CA VAL A 450 -28.00 0.45 4.73
C VAL A 450 -28.57 1.87 4.63
N ARG A 451 -27.86 2.75 3.90
CA ARG A 451 -28.22 4.15 3.64
C ARG A 451 -28.27 4.42 2.14
N ALA A 452 -28.98 5.46 1.71
CA ALA A 452 -28.85 5.97 0.35
C ALA A 452 -27.45 6.55 0.15
N LEU A 453 -26.74 6.10 -0.89
CA LEU A 453 -25.40 6.55 -1.23
C LEU A 453 -25.42 8.04 -1.61
N SER A 454 -24.50 8.83 -1.07
CA SER A 454 -24.23 10.20 -1.55
C SER A 454 -23.40 10.16 -2.83
N VAL A 455 -23.46 11.23 -3.62
CA VAL A 455 -22.88 11.34 -4.98
C VAL A 455 -21.34 11.11 -5.00
N ASP A 456 -20.66 11.18 -3.86
CA ASP A 456 -19.20 11.07 -3.75
C ASP A 456 -18.68 9.65 -3.50
N GLU A 457 -19.55 8.65 -3.23
CA GLU A 457 -19.18 7.24 -2.99
C GLU A 457 -19.55 6.31 -4.17
N ARG A 458 -19.44 6.82 -5.40
CA ARG A 458 -19.67 6.05 -6.63
C ARG A 458 -18.50 5.10 -6.91
N GLU A 459 -18.50 3.95 -6.23
CA GLU A 459 -17.68 2.81 -6.62
C GLU A 459 -18.24 2.15 -7.90
N GLU A 460 -17.34 1.87 -8.84
CA GLU A 460 -17.62 1.40 -10.20
C GLU A 460 -18.60 0.20 -10.29
N GLU A 461 -19.52 0.31 -11.26
CA GLU A 461 -20.16 -0.77 -12.04
C GLU A 461 -20.89 -1.93 -11.35
N THR A 462 -21.42 -1.78 -10.14
CA THR A 462 -22.26 -2.87 -9.55
C THR A 462 -23.74 -2.83 -9.93
N GLY A 463 -24.23 -1.73 -10.54
CA GLY A 463 -25.65 -1.56 -10.91
C GLY A 463 -26.62 -1.54 -9.73
N LEU A 464 -26.10 -1.43 -8.49
CA LEU A 464 -26.83 -1.43 -7.22
C LEU A 464 -27.17 -0.01 -6.73
N GLU A 465 -26.58 1.01 -7.34
CA GLU A 465 -26.78 2.42 -6.97
C GLU A 465 -28.25 2.83 -7.08
N ASP A 466 -28.90 2.48 -8.20
CA ASP A 466 -30.33 2.74 -8.44
C ASP A 466 -31.25 2.05 -7.43
N VAL A 467 -30.78 0.94 -6.84
CA VAL A 467 -31.55 0.14 -5.87
C VAL A 467 -31.49 0.80 -4.49
N PHE A 468 -30.31 1.24 -4.05
CA PHE A 468 -30.14 1.93 -2.77
C PHE A 468 -30.65 3.37 -2.80
N ALA A 469 -30.69 4.02 -3.96
CA ALA A 469 -31.34 5.32 -4.12
C ALA A 469 -32.83 5.31 -3.74
N LEU A 470 -33.52 4.16 -3.85
CA LEU A 470 -34.93 4.02 -3.44
C LEU A 470 -35.15 4.19 -1.92
N LEU A 471 -34.11 4.08 -1.10
CA LEU A 471 -34.21 4.24 0.35
C LEU A 471 -34.41 5.70 0.77
N GLY A 472 -33.93 6.67 -0.03
CA GLY A 472 -34.04 8.10 0.28
C GLY A 472 -33.42 8.45 1.64
N SER A 473 -34.23 8.97 2.57
CA SER A 473 -33.81 9.31 3.95
C SER A 473 -33.94 8.15 4.96
N ARG A 474 -34.39 6.98 4.53
CA ARG A 474 -34.64 5.82 5.41
C ARG A 474 -33.33 5.05 5.64
N VAL A 475 -33.14 4.56 6.87
CA VAL A 475 -32.03 3.67 7.21
C VAL A 475 -32.57 2.28 7.54
N LEU A 476 -32.00 1.25 6.91
CA LEU A 476 -32.35 -0.15 7.19
C LEU A 476 -31.27 -0.81 8.02
N ALA A 477 -31.64 -1.33 9.19
CA ALA A 477 -30.79 -2.18 10.00
C ALA A 477 -31.21 -3.64 9.82
N VAL A 478 -30.34 -4.44 9.20
CA VAL A 478 -30.52 -5.89 9.04
C VAL A 478 -29.70 -6.61 10.12
N ARG A 479 -30.33 -7.55 10.84
CA ARG A 479 -29.67 -8.37 11.87
C ARG A 479 -30.03 -9.85 11.71
N GLU A 480 -29.04 -10.71 11.85
CA GLU A 480 -29.26 -12.17 11.89
C GLU A 480 -30.11 -12.58 13.11
N CYS A 481 -30.98 -13.55 12.89
CA CYS A 481 -31.84 -14.17 13.91
C CYS A 481 -31.64 -15.69 13.92
N ALA A 482 -32.06 -16.33 15.01
CA ALA A 482 -31.96 -17.78 15.15
C ALA A 482 -32.99 -18.47 14.25
N GLY A 483 -32.53 -19.32 13.34
CA GLY A 483 -33.37 -20.10 12.43
C GLY A 483 -32.88 -20.07 10.98
N VAL A 484 -33.25 -21.08 10.21
CA VAL A 484 -32.96 -21.17 8.77
C VAL A 484 -34.29 -21.10 8.03
N VAL A 485 -34.38 -20.18 7.06
CA VAL A 485 -35.53 -20.06 6.17
C VAL A 485 -35.31 -20.98 4.98
N GLU A 486 -36.06 -22.08 4.94
CA GLU A 486 -36.06 -23.00 3.81
C GLU A 486 -37.05 -22.52 2.75
N THR A 487 -36.54 -22.26 1.55
CA THR A 487 -37.32 -21.75 0.43
C THR A 487 -37.30 -22.82 -0.67
N GLY A 488 -38.28 -23.73 -0.62
CA GLY A 488 -38.36 -24.86 -1.55
C GLY A 488 -37.16 -25.82 -1.46
N ALA A 489 -36.81 -26.46 -2.58
CA ALA A 489 -35.89 -27.62 -2.60
C ALA A 489 -34.39 -27.31 -2.76
N ARG A 490 -34.00 -26.05 -3.03
CA ARG A 490 -32.65 -25.74 -3.54
C ARG A 490 -31.83 -24.73 -2.73
N TYR A 491 -32.46 -23.86 -1.94
CA TYR A 491 -31.75 -22.79 -1.21
C TYR A 491 -32.22 -22.68 0.24
N GLN A 492 -31.26 -22.39 1.11
CA GLN A 492 -31.44 -22.15 2.54
C GLN A 492 -30.69 -20.85 2.89
N ILE A 493 -31.33 -19.97 3.63
CA ILE A 493 -30.71 -18.73 4.12
C ILE A 493 -30.97 -18.58 5.61
N GLN A 494 -29.99 -18.07 6.34
CA GLN A 494 -30.16 -17.73 7.75
C GLN A 494 -31.23 -16.65 7.87
N ASN A 495 -32.10 -16.79 8.86
CA ASN A 495 -33.20 -15.86 9.07
C ASN A 495 -32.65 -14.49 9.52
N MET A 496 -33.26 -13.41 9.05
CA MET A 496 -32.82 -12.05 9.30
C MET A 496 -34.02 -11.17 9.64
N THR A 497 -33.85 -10.24 10.57
CA THR A 497 -34.81 -9.18 10.85
C THR A 497 -34.33 -7.87 10.23
N VAL A 498 -35.24 -7.17 9.55
CA VAL A 498 -35.02 -5.84 9.01
C VAL A 498 -35.83 -4.84 9.82
N LYS A 499 -35.14 -3.83 10.36
CA LYS A 499 -35.77 -2.72 11.07
C LYS A 499 -35.55 -1.43 10.29
N ARG A 500 -36.61 -0.63 10.17
CA ARG A 500 -36.52 0.74 9.70
C ARG A 500 -36.16 1.64 10.88
N GLU A 501 -35.00 2.29 10.80
CA GLU A 501 -34.63 3.37 11.72
C GLU A 501 -34.96 4.69 11.01
N ASP A 502 -35.97 5.40 11.50
CA ASP A 502 -36.27 6.77 11.05
C ASP A 502 -35.17 7.68 11.63
N GLY A 503 -34.32 8.24 10.77
CA GLY A 503 -33.28 9.18 11.18
C GLY A 503 -33.86 10.40 11.90
N PRO A 504 -33.14 11.01 12.85
CA PRO A 504 -33.64 12.17 13.57
C PRO A 504 -33.93 13.31 12.60
N ASP A 505 -35.12 13.91 12.75
CA ASP A 505 -35.50 15.19 12.13
C ASP A 505 -34.35 16.20 12.27
N GLY A 506 -34.12 16.93 11.19
CA GLY A 506 -32.97 17.80 10.98
C GLY A 506 -32.56 18.63 12.21
N LEU A 507 -31.35 18.37 12.70
CA LEU A 507 -30.54 19.39 13.35
C LEU A 507 -29.64 20.01 12.28
N GLN A 508 -29.91 21.29 12.03
CA GLN A 508 -29.07 22.22 11.29
C GLN A 508 -27.59 22.02 11.62
N LEU A 509 -26.76 21.87 10.60
CA LEU A 509 -25.48 22.57 10.41
C LEU A 509 -24.99 22.39 8.98
#